data_AF-A0A0L6CQ30-F1
#
_entry.id   AF-A0A0L6CQ30-F1
#
_cell.length_a   1.000
_cell.length_b   1.000
_cell.length_c   1.000
_cell.angle_alpha   90.00
_cell.angle_beta   90.00
_cell.angle_gamma   90.00
#
_symmetry.space_group_name_H-M   'P 1'
#
loop_
_entity.id
_entity.type
_entity.pdbx_description
1 polymer ?
#
loop_
_entity_poly.entity_id
_entity_poly.type
_entity_poly.pdbx_seq_one_letter_code
_entity_poly.pdbx_strand_id
1 'polypeptide(L)'
;MTDNDQSMPATATLTTQGLAPEGHGTILLIACGALAREILALKRLNGWDHMDLQCLPAKLHLYPDQITEEVEKAVAEHRDAYDRLFVVYADCGTGGQLQAKCAELGVEMVAGPHCYSFFEGNDRFAAHDDEITAFYLTDFLVRQFDAFVWKPMGLDKHPELRDMIFGHYTKLVYQAQTDDPALTARARDCAERLGLDFEYRWTGYGDLETVLKAQATGA
;
A
#
# COMPACT_ATOMS: atom_id res chain seq x y z
N MET A 1 0.39 -17.72 -20.33
CA MET A 1 1.72 -17.70 -19.69
C MET A 1 1.46 -17.82 -18.21
N THR A 2 1.84 -18.94 -17.61
CA THR A 2 1.70 -19.17 -16.17
C THR A 2 2.79 -18.37 -15.48
N ASP A 3 2.42 -17.21 -14.95
CA ASP A 3 3.33 -16.39 -14.15
C ASP A 3 3.81 -17.20 -12.96
N ASN A 4 5.13 -17.29 -12.83
CA ASN A 4 5.78 -18.06 -11.79
C ASN A 4 5.71 -17.25 -10.49
N ASP A 5 4.61 -17.40 -9.73
CA ASP A 5 4.35 -16.82 -8.39
C ASP A 5 5.35 -17.29 -7.31
N GLN A 6 6.42 -18.01 -7.68
CA GLN A 6 7.39 -18.60 -6.76
C GLN A 6 8.44 -17.62 -6.19
N SER A 7 8.51 -16.38 -6.66
CA SER A 7 9.44 -15.36 -6.10
C SER A 7 8.76 -14.27 -5.27
N MET A 8 7.43 -14.30 -5.12
CA MET A 8 6.72 -13.27 -4.38
C MET A 8 6.67 -13.60 -2.89
N PRO A 9 7.01 -12.65 -2.00
CA PRO A 9 6.91 -12.88 -0.57
C PRO A 9 5.47 -13.24 -0.20
N ALA A 10 5.34 -14.20 0.72
CA ALA A 10 4.05 -14.63 1.23
C ALA A 10 3.34 -13.43 1.90
N THR A 11 2.06 -13.26 1.63
CA THR A 11 1.30 -12.12 2.17
C THR A 11 1.33 -12.09 3.71
N ALA A 12 1.33 -13.25 4.37
CA ALA A 12 1.46 -13.33 5.84
C ALA A 12 2.78 -12.76 6.37
N THR A 13 3.88 -12.93 5.64
CA THR A 13 5.19 -12.37 5.96
C THR A 13 5.15 -10.85 5.81
N LEU A 14 4.64 -10.34 4.69
CA LEU A 14 4.47 -8.90 4.45
C LEU A 14 3.59 -8.24 5.53
N THR A 15 2.55 -8.95 5.99
CA THR A 15 1.63 -8.46 7.02
C THR A 15 2.34 -8.22 8.36
N THR A 16 3.20 -9.14 8.80
CA THR A 16 3.72 -9.12 10.19
C THR A 16 5.18 -8.71 10.31
N GLN A 17 6.00 -8.98 9.30
CA GLN A 17 7.45 -8.78 9.30
C GLN A 17 7.90 -7.76 8.25
N GLY A 18 7.19 -7.67 7.12
CA GLY A 18 7.64 -6.85 5.99
C GLY A 18 8.59 -7.62 5.07
N LEU A 19 9.55 -6.92 4.47
CA LEU A 19 10.55 -7.46 3.54
C LEU A 19 11.88 -6.75 3.78
N ALA A 20 12.97 -7.49 3.94
CA ALA A 20 14.31 -6.91 4.01
C ALA A 20 14.89 -6.70 2.59
N PRO A 21 15.73 -5.67 2.36
CA PRO A 21 16.38 -5.46 1.08
C PRO A 21 17.44 -6.53 0.83
N GLU A 22 17.78 -6.74 -0.44
CA GLU A 22 18.79 -7.72 -0.82
C GLU A 22 20.23 -7.19 -0.68
N GLY A 23 20.41 -5.86 -0.64
CA GLY A 23 21.70 -5.22 -0.37
C GLY A 23 22.62 -5.11 -1.59
N HIS A 24 22.06 -5.15 -2.80
CA HIS A 24 22.79 -5.08 -4.06
C HIS A 24 22.52 -3.79 -4.86
N GLY A 25 21.52 -3.01 -4.45
CA GLY A 25 21.09 -1.78 -5.12
C GLY A 25 21.87 -0.54 -4.67
N THR A 26 21.73 0.53 -5.45
CA THR A 26 22.23 1.88 -5.09
C THR A 26 21.14 2.76 -4.50
N ILE A 27 19.87 2.46 -4.79
CA ILE A 27 18.69 3.17 -4.27
C ILE A 27 17.92 2.23 -3.37
N LEU A 28 17.60 2.63 -2.13
CA LEU A 28 16.70 1.88 -1.27
C LEU A 28 15.30 2.51 -1.24
N LEU A 29 14.30 1.72 -1.61
CA LEU A 29 12.89 2.03 -1.39
C LEU A 29 12.48 1.56 0.01
N ILE A 30 11.96 2.46 0.85
CA ILE A 30 11.39 2.13 2.16
C ILE A 30 9.87 2.25 2.05
N ALA A 31 9.18 1.11 1.94
CA ALA A 31 7.79 1.05 1.53
C ALA A 31 6.86 0.42 2.56
N CYS A 32 5.56 0.65 2.41
CA CYS A 32 4.55 -0.13 3.11
C CYS A 32 4.54 -1.58 2.58
N GLY A 33 4.49 -2.58 3.47
CA GLY A 33 4.36 -3.98 3.08
C GLY A 33 3.14 -4.29 2.22
N ALA A 34 2.10 -3.45 2.25
CA ALA A 34 0.93 -3.56 1.39
C ALA A 34 1.21 -3.22 -0.09
N LEU A 35 2.34 -2.57 -0.39
CA LEU A 35 2.77 -2.20 -1.75
C LEU A 35 3.86 -3.13 -2.30
N ALA A 36 4.34 -4.09 -1.50
CA ALA A 36 5.52 -4.87 -1.84
C ALA A 36 5.36 -5.63 -3.15
N ARG A 37 4.16 -6.17 -3.41
CA ARG A 37 3.94 -6.98 -4.61
C ARG A 37 4.00 -6.16 -5.89
N GLU A 38 3.39 -4.98 -5.85
CA GLU A 38 3.28 -4.04 -6.95
C GLU A 38 4.65 -3.43 -7.25
N ILE A 39 5.41 -3.03 -6.21
CA ILE A 39 6.77 -2.50 -6.39
C ILE A 39 7.71 -3.56 -6.97
N LEU A 40 7.67 -4.80 -6.47
CA LEU A 40 8.48 -5.89 -7.01
C LEU A 40 8.11 -6.23 -8.46
N ALA A 41 6.82 -6.16 -8.80
CA ALA A 41 6.38 -6.34 -10.19
C ALA A 41 6.93 -5.24 -11.09
N LEU A 42 6.82 -3.97 -10.69
CA LEU A 42 7.36 -2.83 -11.43
C LEU A 42 8.88 -2.92 -11.62
N LYS A 43 9.64 -3.25 -10.57
CA LYS A 43 11.08 -3.46 -10.66
C LYS A 43 11.44 -4.51 -11.70
N ARG A 44 10.79 -5.68 -11.66
CA ARG A 44 11.04 -6.78 -12.61
C ARG A 44 10.65 -6.40 -14.04
N LEU A 45 9.49 -5.80 -14.24
CA LEU A 45 8.99 -5.43 -15.57
C LEU A 45 9.88 -4.41 -16.26
N ASN A 46 10.55 -3.55 -15.50
CA ASN A 46 11.37 -2.47 -16.02
C ASN A 46 12.89 -2.69 -15.87
N GLY A 47 13.33 -3.80 -15.27
CA GLY A 47 14.75 -4.10 -15.04
C GLY A 47 15.43 -3.13 -14.08
N TRP A 48 14.73 -2.67 -13.03
CA TRP A 48 15.28 -1.76 -12.02
C TRP A 48 16.05 -2.51 -10.94
N ASP A 49 17.04 -3.30 -11.35
CA ASP A 49 17.85 -4.14 -10.46
C ASP A 49 18.73 -3.32 -9.49
N HIS A 50 18.96 -2.04 -9.80
CA HIS A 50 19.68 -1.09 -8.94
C HIS A 50 18.83 -0.50 -7.81
N MET A 51 17.53 -0.78 -7.77
CA MET A 51 16.67 -0.39 -6.66
C MET A 51 16.49 -1.56 -5.71
N ASP A 52 16.74 -1.39 -4.43
CA ASP A 52 16.39 -2.33 -3.36
C ASP A 52 15.06 -1.95 -2.71
N LEU A 53 14.44 -2.91 -2.03
CA LEU A 53 13.15 -2.73 -1.37
C LEU A 53 13.19 -3.24 0.07
N GLN A 54 13.10 -2.31 1.02
CA GLN A 54 12.72 -2.57 2.39
C GLN A 54 11.21 -2.32 2.51
N CYS A 55 10.45 -3.30 2.98
CA CYS A 55 9.07 -3.08 3.39
C CYS A 55 8.94 -3.14 4.90
N LEU A 56 8.29 -2.15 5.50
CA LEU A 56 7.84 -2.24 6.88
C LEU A 56 6.61 -3.16 6.98
N PRO A 57 6.31 -3.75 8.16
CA PRO A 57 5.13 -4.61 8.33
C PRO A 57 3.84 -3.90 7.89
N ALA A 58 3.06 -4.54 7.00
CA ALA A 58 1.86 -3.91 6.47
C ALA A 58 0.82 -3.60 7.57
N LYS A 59 0.83 -4.34 8.69
CA LYS A 59 -0.03 -4.08 9.85
C LYS A 59 0.11 -2.66 10.43
N LEU A 60 1.22 -1.94 10.16
CA LEU A 60 1.38 -0.53 10.56
C LEU A 60 0.29 0.38 9.97
N HIS A 61 -0.37 -0.03 8.89
CA HIS A 61 -1.54 0.66 8.36
C HIS A 61 -2.70 0.78 9.38
N LEU A 62 -2.75 -0.12 10.37
CA LEU A 62 -3.73 -0.07 11.47
C LEU A 62 -3.26 0.83 12.63
N TYR A 63 -2.00 1.27 12.62
CA TYR A 63 -1.36 2.07 13.66
C TYR A 63 -0.60 3.27 13.04
N PRO A 64 -1.30 4.26 12.45
CA PRO A 64 -0.65 5.38 11.76
C PRO A 64 0.33 6.15 12.65
N ASP A 65 0.07 6.21 13.95
CA ASP A 65 0.93 6.83 14.97
C ASP A 65 2.32 6.20 15.07
N GLN A 66 2.49 4.95 14.60
CA GLN A 66 3.77 4.24 14.61
C GLN A 66 4.56 4.38 13.31
N ILE A 67 3.92 4.78 12.20
CA ILE A 67 4.54 4.79 10.88
C ILE A 67 5.78 5.70 10.85
N THR A 68 5.67 6.92 11.41
CA THR A 68 6.76 7.91 11.40
C THR A 68 8.01 7.37 12.09
N GLU A 69 7.86 6.77 13.27
CA GLU A 69 8.98 6.23 14.04
C GLU A 69 9.64 5.05 13.32
N GLU A 70 8.84 4.14 12.74
CA GLU A 70 9.37 2.97 12.05
C GLU A 70 10.07 3.33 10.73
N VAL A 71 9.58 4.34 10.00
CA VAL A 71 10.28 4.87 8.84
C VAL A 71 11.57 5.58 9.23
N GLU A 72 11.57 6.38 10.30
CA GLU A 72 12.79 7.05 10.80
C GLU A 72 13.88 6.03 11.17
N LYS A 73 13.51 4.95 11.86
CA LYS A 73 14.42 3.83 12.18
C LYS A 73 15.01 3.20 10.92
N ALA A 74 14.17 2.84 9.95
CA ALA A 74 14.63 2.21 8.71
C ALA A 74 15.54 3.14 7.89
N VAL A 75 15.23 4.45 7.86
CA VAL A 75 16.09 5.45 7.21
C VAL A 75 17.45 5.53 7.92
N ALA A 76 17.47 5.61 9.25
CA ALA A 76 18.70 5.68 10.02
C ALA A 76 19.58 4.43 9.85
N GLU A 77 18.97 3.25 9.82
CA GLU A 77 19.67 1.96 9.66
C GLU A 77 20.39 1.84 8.31
N HIS A 78 19.78 2.34 7.23
CA HIS A 78 20.27 2.12 5.88
C HIS A 78 20.97 3.32 5.24
N ARG A 79 21.00 4.47 5.91
CA ARG A 79 21.53 5.73 5.36
C ARG A 79 22.96 5.62 4.82
N ASP A 80 23.81 4.86 5.50
CA ASP A 80 25.22 4.72 5.13
C ASP A 80 25.48 3.59 4.12
N ALA A 81 24.46 2.80 3.79
CA ALA A 81 24.57 1.62 2.92
C ALA A 81 24.12 1.87 1.47
N TYR A 82 23.36 2.94 1.22
CA TYR A 82 22.81 3.27 -0.09
C TYR A 82 23.07 4.72 -0.46
N ASP A 83 23.24 4.99 -1.75
CA ASP A 83 23.47 6.34 -2.26
C ASP A 83 22.22 7.22 -2.12
N ARG A 84 21.04 6.62 -2.24
CA ARG A 84 19.74 7.30 -2.17
C ARG A 84 18.71 6.45 -1.44
N LEU A 85 17.95 7.10 -0.56
CA LEU A 85 16.79 6.51 0.11
C LEU A 85 15.54 7.24 -0.36
N PHE A 86 14.50 6.49 -0.72
CA PHE A 86 13.22 7.03 -1.14
C PHE A 86 12.08 6.34 -0.38
N VAL A 87 11.26 7.13 0.31
CA VAL A 87 10.16 6.62 1.14
C VAL A 87 8.91 6.43 0.28
N VAL A 88 8.46 5.19 0.17
CA VAL A 88 7.23 4.79 -0.54
C VAL A 88 6.11 4.53 0.47
N TYR A 89 5.83 5.57 1.26
CA TYR A 89 4.67 5.71 2.13
C TYR A 89 4.00 7.04 1.81
N ALA A 90 2.67 7.04 1.72
CA ALA A 90 1.88 8.27 1.74
C ALA A 90 1.69 8.74 3.18
N ASP A 91 0.95 9.84 3.38
CA ASP A 91 0.59 10.30 4.73
C ASP A 91 -0.06 9.21 5.58
N CYS A 92 -1.02 8.48 5.01
CA CYS A 92 -1.68 7.32 5.64
C CYS A 92 -2.24 7.58 7.05
N GLY A 93 -2.65 8.82 7.36
CA GLY A 93 -3.19 9.19 8.66
C GLY A 93 -2.14 9.64 9.67
N THR A 94 -0.89 9.86 9.25
CA THR A 94 0.15 10.47 10.10
C THR A 94 -0.06 11.98 10.30
N GLY A 95 -0.93 12.62 9.51
CA GLY A 95 -1.29 14.03 9.70
C GLY A 95 -0.15 15.00 9.37
N GLY A 96 0.67 14.66 8.37
CA GLY A 96 1.82 15.42 7.89
C GLY A 96 3.12 15.12 8.64
N GLN A 97 3.07 14.34 9.73
CA GLN A 97 4.24 14.06 10.57
C GLN A 97 5.32 13.29 9.82
N LEU A 98 4.93 12.30 9.01
CA LEU A 98 5.88 11.52 8.22
C LEU A 98 6.59 12.41 7.20
N GLN A 99 5.86 13.29 6.51
CA GLN A 99 6.45 14.22 5.54
C GLN A 99 7.43 15.18 6.21
N ALA A 100 7.07 15.75 7.37
CA ALA A 100 7.95 16.62 8.14
C ALA A 100 9.22 15.89 8.58
N LYS A 101 9.09 14.64 9.04
CA LYS A 101 10.23 13.80 9.43
C LYS A 101 11.12 13.45 8.24
N CYS A 102 10.56 13.11 7.07
CA CYS A 102 11.35 12.86 5.86
C CYS A 102 12.16 14.11 5.45
N ALA A 103 11.57 15.30 5.54
CA ALA A 103 12.25 16.56 5.28
C ALA A 103 13.40 16.83 6.28
N GLU A 104 13.18 16.58 7.57
CA GLU A 104 14.24 16.65 8.61
C GLU A 104 15.39 15.69 8.32
N LEU A 105 15.06 14.47 7.90
CA LEU A 105 16.01 13.41 7.55
C LEU A 105 16.69 13.63 6.20
N GLY A 106 16.27 14.63 5.41
CA GLY A 106 16.80 14.90 4.07
C GLY A 106 16.54 13.77 3.07
N VAL A 107 15.43 13.04 3.21
CA VAL A 107 15.01 11.99 2.27
C VAL A 107 13.70 12.38 1.59
N GLU A 108 13.55 11.97 0.34
CA GLU A 108 12.32 12.19 -0.42
C GLU A 108 11.26 11.12 -0.09
N MET A 109 10.00 11.50 -0.23
CA MET A 109 8.83 10.65 0.00
C MET A 109 7.84 10.82 -1.14
N VAL A 110 7.19 9.73 -1.55
CA VAL A 110 6.07 9.77 -2.48
C VAL A 110 4.94 10.66 -1.93
N ALA A 111 4.37 11.51 -2.77
CA ALA A 111 3.24 12.36 -2.39
C ALA A 111 1.94 11.56 -2.37
N GLY A 112 1.01 11.91 -1.48
CA GLY A 112 -0.36 11.42 -1.50
C GLY A 112 -0.99 11.28 -0.11
N PRO A 113 -2.33 11.31 0.00
CA PRO A 113 -3.03 11.15 1.27
C PRO A 113 -2.98 9.71 1.80
N HIS A 114 -2.99 8.71 0.91
CA HIS A 114 -3.01 7.29 1.28
C HIS A 114 -2.20 6.45 0.29
N CYS A 115 -1.60 5.34 0.72
CA CYS A 115 -0.84 4.49 -0.21
C CYS A 115 -1.70 3.95 -1.36
N TYR A 116 -3.01 3.77 -1.15
CA TYR A 116 -3.91 3.30 -2.19
C TYR A 116 -4.26 4.38 -3.22
N SER A 117 -4.09 5.68 -2.92
CA SER A 117 -4.41 6.76 -3.87
C SER A 117 -3.43 6.78 -5.04
N PHE A 118 -2.25 6.17 -4.88
CA PHE A 118 -1.26 6.06 -5.94
C PHE A 118 -1.81 5.29 -7.15
N PHE A 119 -2.62 4.26 -6.93
CA PHE A 119 -3.09 3.39 -8.01
C PHE A 119 -4.06 4.11 -8.94
N GLU A 120 -5.01 4.85 -8.37
CA GLU A 120 -5.93 5.69 -9.14
C GLU A 120 -5.27 6.99 -9.65
N GLY A 121 -4.18 7.41 -9.01
CA GLY A 121 -3.51 8.69 -9.22
C GLY A 121 -4.04 9.77 -8.27
N ASN A 122 -3.15 10.53 -7.64
CA ASN A 122 -3.50 11.48 -6.58
C ASN A 122 -4.42 12.60 -7.08
N ASP A 123 -4.21 13.09 -8.30
CA ASP A 123 -5.05 14.15 -8.89
C ASP A 123 -6.48 13.65 -9.12
N ARG A 124 -6.63 12.41 -9.62
CA ARG A 124 -7.95 11.81 -9.84
C ARG A 124 -8.62 11.47 -8.52
N PHE A 125 -7.87 10.95 -7.55
CA PHE A 125 -8.35 10.68 -6.21
C PHE A 125 -8.87 11.95 -5.52
N ALA A 126 -8.15 13.06 -5.64
CA ALA A 126 -8.55 14.35 -5.08
C ALA A 126 -9.79 14.98 -5.75
N ALA A 127 -10.14 14.54 -6.96
CA ALA A 127 -11.32 14.99 -7.69
C ALA A 127 -12.62 14.27 -7.26
N HIS A 128 -12.54 13.26 -6.40
CA HIS A 128 -13.67 12.51 -5.85
C HIS A 128 -14.10 13.08 -4.49
N ASP A 129 -14.54 14.34 -4.48
CA ASP A 129 -14.99 15.05 -3.28
C ASP A 129 -16.31 14.49 -2.68
N ASP A 130 -17.03 13.65 -3.44
CA ASP A 130 -18.23 12.92 -3.01
C ASP A 130 -17.95 11.54 -2.39
N GLU A 131 -16.71 11.04 -2.44
CA GLU A 131 -16.34 9.68 -2.00
C GLU A 131 -15.91 9.58 -0.53
N ILE A 132 -16.28 10.56 0.29
CA ILE A 132 -16.04 10.54 1.75
C ILE A 132 -16.69 9.31 2.42
N THR A 133 -17.72 8.74 1.79
CA THR A 133 -18.45 7.54 2.27
C THR A 133 -18.01 6.24 1.57
N ALA A 134 -16.92 6.25 0.80
CA ALA A 134 -16.40 5.08 0.13
C ALA A 134 -15.39 4.32 1.01
N PHE A 135 -15.43 2.99 0.94
CA PHE A 135 -14.41 2.12 1.54
C PHE A 135 -13.53 1.54 0.44
N TYR A 136 -12.24 1.90 0.41
CA TYR A 136 -11.33 1.49 -0.66
C TYR A 136 -10.63 0.17 -0.35
N LEU A 137 -10.61 -0.73 -1.33
CA LEU A 137 -9.78 -1.93 -1.32
C LEU A 137 -8.79 -1.92 -2.48
N THR A 138 -7.57 -2.40 -2.21
CA THR A 138 -6.57 -2.81 -3.20
C THR A 138 -6.46 -4.32 -3.24
N ASP A 139 -5.75 -4.90 -4.22
CA ASP A 139 -5.47 -6.33 -4.31
C ASP A 139 -4.90 -6.88 -2.99
N PHE A 140 -4.03 -6.13 -2.33
CA PHE A 140 -3.49 -6.50 -1.00
C PHE A 140 -4.60 -6.62 0.05
N LEU A 141 -5.45 -5.60 0.21
CA LEU A 141 -6.52 -5.66 1.21
C LEU A 141 -7.58 -6.70 0.85
N VAL A 142 -7.88 -6.95 -0.42
CA VAL A 142 -8.77 -8.06 -0.82
C VAL A 142 -8.16 -9.40 -0.37
N ARG A 143 -6.85 -9.58 -0.55
CA ARG A 143 -6.13 -10.78 -0.11
C ARG A 143 -6.13 -10.92 1.42
N GLN A 144 -6.13 -9.81 2.15
CA GLN A 144 -5.97 -9.76 3.60
C GLN A 144 -7.18 -9.20 4.35
N PHE A 145 -8.36 -9.22 3.73
CA PHE A 145 -9.56 -8.57 4.25
C PHE A 145 -9.88 -9.03 5.68
N ASP A 146 -9.78 -10.34 5.94
CA ASP A 146 -10.03 -10.86 7.28
C ASP A 146 -9.00 -10.40 8.32
N ALA A 147 -7.74 -10.23 7.92
CA ALA A 147 -6.65 -9.87 8.81
C ALA A 147 -6.57 -8.36 9.08
N PHE A 148 -7.06 -7.52 8.17
CA PHE A 148 -6.95 -6.05 8.25
C PHE A 148 -8.28 -5.34 8.51
N VAL A 149 -9.39 -5.92 8.08
CA VAL A 149 -10.72 -5.30 8.23
C VAL A 149 -11.55 -6.12 9.21
N TRP A 150 -11.83 -7.39 8.88
CA TRP A 150 -12.82 -8.17 9.61
C TRP A 150 -12.47 -8.41 11.08
N LYS A 151 -11.31 -9.01 11.35
CA LYS A 151 -10.88 -9.35 12.72
C LYS A 151 -10.47 -8.13 13.55
N PRO A 152 -9.68 -7.17 13.03
CA PRO A 152 -9.29 -5.99 13.81
C PRO A 152 -10.50 -5.14 14.24
N MET A 153 -11.57 -5.12 13.45
CA MET A 153 -12.83 -4.45 13.79
C MET A 153 -13.76 -5.29 14.67
N GLY A 154 -13.37 -6.52 15.03
CA GLY A 154 -14.15 -7.42 15.88
C GLY A 154 -15.37 -8.06 15.22
N LEU A 155 -15.51 -7.96 13.89
CA LEU A 155 -16.68 -8.43 13.14
C LEU A 155 -16.82 -9.96 13.08
N ASP A 156 -15.72 -10.68 13.35
CA ASP A 156 -15.74 -12.15 13.49
C ASP A 156 -16.46 -12.62 14.76
N LYS A 157 -16.46 -11.78 15.80
CA LYS A 157 -17.05 -12.09 17.12
C LYS A 157 -18.35 -11.33 17.37
N HIS A 158 -18.46 -10.12 16.82
CA HIS A 158 -19.56 -9.19 17.04
C HIS A 158 -20.09 -8.67 15.69
N PRO A 159 -20.87 -9.47 14.94
CA PRO A 159 -21.41 -9.06 13.65
C PRO A 159 -22.26 -7.79 13.70
N GLU A 160 -22.86 -7.49 14.86
CA GLU A 160 -23.63 -6.28 15.11
C GLU A 160 -22.81 -4.98 14.97
N LEU A 161 -21.48 -5.05 15.13
CA LEU A 161 -20.60 -3.89 14.92
C LEU A 161 -20.56 -3.44 13.47
N ARG A 162 -20.94 -4.30 12.51
CA ARG A 162 -20.92 -3.97 11.09
C ARG A 162 -21.69 -2.69 10.82
N ASP A 163 -22.94 -2.61 11.28
CA ASP A 163 -23.80 -1.45 11.00
C ASP A 163 -23.32 -0.19 11.73
N MET A 164 -22.67 -0.36 12.89
CA MET A 164 -22.07 0.76 13.62
C MET A 164 -20.85 1.35 12.91
N ILE A 165 -20.00 0.49 12.32
CA ILE A 165 -18.76 0.92 11.66
C ILE A 165 -19.03 1.35 10.22
N PHE A 166 -19.85 0.58 9.49
CA PHE A 166 -20.08 0.74 8.05
C PHE A 166 -21.40 1.42 7.70
N GLY A 167 -22.27 1.76 8.67
CA GLY A 167 -23.60 2.31 8.41
C GLY A 167 -23.63 3.69 7.72
N HIS A 168 -22.49 4.40 7.69
CA HIS A 168 -22.33 5.66 6.94
C HIS A 168 -21.55 5.48 5.62
N TYR A 169 -21.06 4.28 5.35
CA TYR A 169 -20.43 3.96 4.09
C TYR A 169 -21.49 3.54 3.08
N THR A 170 -21.34 3.96 1.83
CA THR A 170 -22.32 3.68 0.76
C THR A 170 -21.82 2.60 -0.18
N LYS A 171 -20.52 2.59 -0.45
CA LYS A 171 -19.90 1.68 -1.42
C LYS A 171 -18.52 1.21 -0.99
N LEU A 172 -18.15 0.05 -1.48
CA LEU A 172 -16.80 -0.46 -1.50
C LEU A 172 -16.23 -0.25 -2.91
N VAL A 173 -15.16 0.53 -3.01
CA VAL A 173 -14.44 0.75 -4.26
C VAL A 173 -13.22 -0.16 -4.29
N TYR A 174 -13.26 -1.17 -5.15
CA TYR A 174 -12.11 -2.03 -5.40
C TYR A 174 -11.26 -1.46 -6.54
N GLN A 175 -10.08 -0.97 -6.20
CA GLN A 175 -9.02 -0.60 -7.13
C GLN A 175 -8.20 -1.84 -7.47
N ALA A 176 -8.35 -2.36 -8.69
CA ALA A 176 -7.67 -3.55 -9.17
C ALA A 176 -6.32 -3.18 -9.81
N GLN A 177 -5.23 -3.72 -9.23
CA GLN A 177 -3.88 -3.56 -9.78
C GLN A 177 -3.59 -4.62 -10.86
N THR A 178 -4.24 -5.78 -10.77
CA THR A 178 -4.05 -6.91 -11.68
C THR A 178 -5.37 -7.47 -12.20
N ASP A 179 -5.37 -8.02 -13.41
CA ASP A 179 -6.57 -8.61 -14.02
C ASP A 179 -6.74 -10.04 -13.49
N ASP A 180 -7.22 -10.13 -12.26
CA ASP A 180 -7.48 -11.39 -11.54
C ASP A 180 -8.98 -11.51 -11.23
N PRO A 181 -9.72 -12.33 -12.01
CA PRO A 181 -11.14 -12.56 -11.76
C PRO A 181 -11.44 -13.14 -10.37
N ALA A 182 -10.50 -13.89 -9.77
CA ALA A 182 -10.68 -14.44 -8.44
C ALA A 182 -10.56 -13.35 -7.37
N LEU A 183 -9.67 -12.36 -7.54
CA LEU A 183 -9.65 -11.18 -6.67
C LEU A 183 -10.91 -10.34 -6.82
N THR A 184 -11.40 -10.16 -8.04
CA THR A 184 -12.64 -9.41 -8.29
C THR A 184 -13.84 -10.07 -7.60
N ALA A 185 -13.95 -11.40 -7.68
CA ALA A 185 -14.97 -12.15 -6.96
C ALA A 185 -14.85 -11.97 -5.43
N ARG A 186 -13.63 -12.10 -4.89
CA ARG A 186 -13.38 -11.90 -3.46
C ARG A 186 -13.71 -10.48 -2.99
N ALA A 187 -13.42 -9.46 -3.80
CA ALA A 187 -13.72 -8.08 -3.46
C ALA A 187 -15.24 -7.83 -3.41
N ARG A 188 -15.99 -8.47 -4.32
CA ARG A 188 -17.46 -8.47 -4.29
C ARG A 188 -17.99 -9.14 -3.02
N ASP A 189 -17.45 -10.29 -2.64
CA ASP A 189 -17.82 -10.96 -1.39
C ASP A 189 -17.52 -10.07 -0.16
N CYS A 190 -16.43 -9.28 -0.19
CA CYS A 190 -16.14 -8.32 0.88
C CYS A 190 -17.21 -7.22 0.96
N ALA A 191 -17.63 -6.67 -0.18
CA ALA A 191 -18.69 -5.66 -0.22
C ALA A 191 -20.01 -6.21 0.31
N GLU A 192 -20.39 -7.42 -0.10
CA GLU A 192 -21.59 -8.12 0.39
C GLU A 192 -21.55 -8.35 1.91
N ARG A 193 -20.40 -8.80 2.44
CA ARG A 193 -20.20 -8.98 3.89
C ARG A 193 -20.34 -7.68 4.68
N LEU A 194 -19.87 -6.57 4.12
CA LEU A 194 -19.99 -5.25 4.72
C LEU A 194 -21.37 -4.60 4.50
N GLY A 195 -22.17 -5.12 3.57
CA GLY A 195 -23.45 -4.54 3.19
C GLY A 195 -23.31 -3.26 2.36
N LEU A 196 -22.27 -3.18 1.52
CA LEU A 196 -21.95 -2.01 0.70
C LEU A 196 -22.15 -2.30 -0.78
N ASP A 197 -22.50 -1.27 -1.56
CA ASP A 197 -22.52 -1.36 -3.02
C ASP A 197 -21.10 -1.64 -3.55
N PHE A 198 -20.97 -2.52 -4.52
CA PHE A 198 -19.67 -2.89 -5.08
C PHE A 198 -19.35 -2.07 -6.34
N GLU A 199 -18.23 -1.36 -6.32
CA GLU A 199 -17.68 -0.67 -7.47
C GLU A 199 -16.29 -1.22 -7.82
N TYR A 200 -16.09 -1.59 -9.09
CA TYR A 200 -14.82 -2.04 -9.61
C TYR A 200 -14.13 -0.92 -10.40
N ARG A 201 -12.83 -0.72 -10.14
CA ARG A 201 -11.97 0.19 -10.90
C ARG A 201 -10.70 -0.51 -11.33
N TRP A 202 -10.47 -0.64 -12.62
CA TRP A 202 -9.14 -0.96 -13.13
C TRP A 202 -8.21 0.23 -12.95
N THR A 203 -7.13 0.06 -12.18
CA THR A 203 -6.16 1.13 -11.91
C THR A 203 -4.76 0.80 -12.40
N GLY A 204 -4.39 -0.49 -12.45
CA GLY A 204 -2.99 -0.86 -12.63
C GLY A 204 -2.14 -0.26 -11.50
N TYR A 205 -0.99 0.33 -11.84
CA TYR A 205 -0.04 0.87 -10.87
C TYR A 205 -0.09 2.40 -10.70
N GLY A 206 -0.78 3.14 -11.57
CA GLY A 206 -0.97 4.60 -11.45
C GLY A 206 0.31 5.40 -11.21
N ASP A 207 0.25 6.36 -10.27
CA ASP A 207 1.36 7.21 -9.86
C ASP A 207 2.52 6.41 -9.26
N LEU A 208 2.27 5.22 -8.69
CA LEU A 208 3.35 4.38 -8.15
C LEU A 208 4.38 4.03 -9.24
N GLU A 209 3.91 3.65 -10.43
CA GLU A 209 4.79 3.39 -11.57
C GLU A 209 5.56 4.63 -12.00
N THR A 210 4.85 5.75 -12.15
CA THR A 210 5.43 7.02 -12.63
C THR A 210 6.51 7.52 -11.67
N VAL A 211 6.24 7.54 -10.37
CA VAL A 211 7.16 8.02 -9.34
C VAL A 211 8.39 7.12 -9.23
N LEU A 212 8.20 5.79 -9.21
CA LEU A 212 9.35 4.88 -9.13
C LEU A 212 10.23 4.95 -10.38
N LYS A 213 9.64 5.15 -11.57
CA LYS A 213 10.37 5.34 -12.81
C LYS A 213 11.24 6.61 -12.78
N ALA A 214 10.72 7.71 -12.24
CA ALA A 214 11.49 8.95 -12.06
C ALA A 214 12.71 8.69 -11.17
N GLN A 215 12.50 8.03 -10.02
CA GLN A 215 13.58 7.67 -9.11
C GLN A 215 14.61 6.73 -9.76
N ALA A 216 14.15 5.74 -10.51
CA ALA A 216 15.01 4.78 -11.20
C ALA A 216 15.90 5.43 -12.27
N THR A 217 15.43 6.50 -12.93
CA THR A 217 16.13 7.18 -14.02
C THR A 217 16.91 8.42 -13.57
N GLY A 218 16.73 8.87 -12.32
CA GLY A 218 17.35 10.08 -11.78
C GLY A 218 16.80 11.37 -12.40
N ALA A 219 15.57 11.33 -12.91
CA ALA A 219 14.86 12.43 -13.55
C ALA A 219 13.88 13.11 -12.60
#